data_AF-A0A0Q8DUN7-F1
#
_entry.id   AF-A0A0Q8DUN7-F1
#
_cell.length_a   1.000
_cell.length_b   1.000
_cell.length_c   1.000
_cell.angle_alpha   90.00
_cell.angle_beta   90.00
_cell.angle_gamma   90.00
#
_symmetry.space_group_name_H-M   'P 1'
#
loop_
_entity.id
_entity.type
_entity.pdbx_description
1 polymer ?
#
loop_
_entity_poly.entity_id
_entity_poly.type
_entity_poly.pdbx_seq_one_letter_code
_entity_poly.pdbx_strand_id
1 'polypeptide(L)'
;MTRRSNFPFSGLLIALLATLLLVPFLGSAAQAEPTDPATPADPGAAAPETPRDVAEQALETVEEILDPAASVTSDADDRAHGKDLTLALRDLAASKADLPKNKRDDAARLLARPTDGVNTAGSYECEGNDGPPCYTQSQAGQKCLTTICVHYARSTDPNRPDGENDGTGGRWAGTDPALPDYVEFVANTFQQVANRYVSAGYTAPLGDVIAGGDAKTDIYIAELGDFGIYGYCATDQDIAGHVAAPAYCVVDNNYKTTEYPAHTPAANLQVTAAHEFFHAVQFAYDVNEDGWFMEGTATWVEDEIFDAINDNRSYLPHGPLGVPHQSLDKWSTLSQYGSWIFFRFLTERYPTASGGLPVVIRKIWERAGNGQYSVQAINNTLGELGTNMGVLFPRFVLWNRMPAQYYAEGSAYRPAPLRASYGLSAAAPGKTVGFTLDHLSAKHLRFVPKMTGAWKLRMRLNLNSSAAGGSAMVTYKPKGKAPVVKAVKLYSDGNGLVVLPFGGRVDWVEVAAVSGSIRYAGCGSPARDYTATCQGYPLDNGVNQGIVVRAVRG
;
A
#
# COMPACT_ATOMS: atom_id res chain seq x y z
N MET A 1 33.69 -65.81 4.14
CA MET A 1 33.21 -64.67 4.94
C MET A 1 31.81 -64.31 4.42
N THR A 2 30.79 -65.14 4.68
CA THR A 2 29.81 -65.07 5.80
C THR A 2 28.96 -63.79 5.79
N ARG A 3 27.63 -63.81 5.73
CA ARG A 3 26.60 -64.77 5.23
C ARG A 3 25.26 -63.99 5.28
N ARG A 4 24.37 -64.28 4.32
CA ARG A 4 22.94 -63.87 4.29
C ARG A 4 22.10 -64.61 5.34
N SER A 5 20.95 -64.04 5.73
CA SER A 5 19.62 -64.71 5.92
C SER A 5 18.65 -63.75 6.66
N ASN A 6 17.52 -63.32 6.09
CA ASN A 6 16.18 -63.95 5.99
C ASN A 6 15.37 -64.08 7.30
N PHE A 7 14.19 -63.43 7.29
CA PHE A 7 12.89 -63.62 8.00
C PHE A 7 12.60 -65.04 8.55
N PRO A 8 11.68 -65.27 9.55
CA PRO A 8 10.25 -64.92 9.43
C PRO A 8 9.39 -64.70 10.73
N PHE A 9 8.10 -64.50 10.43
CA PHE A 9 6.85 -64.36 11.19
C PHE A 9 6.47 -65.42 12.24
N SER A 10 5.54 -65.00 13.12
CA SER A 10 4.38 -65.71 13.71
C SER A 10 4.51 -66.65 14.93
N GLY A 11 3.52 -66.50 15.83
CA GLY A 11 2.89 -67.61 16.57
C GLY A 11 2.91 -67.48 18.10
N LEU A 12 1.80 -67.02 18.71
CA LEU A 12 0.82 -67.81 19.49
C LEU A 12 1.26 -68.08 20.96
N LEU A 13 0.62 -67.55 22.01
CA LEU A 13 -0.74 -67.78 22.60
C LEU A 13 -0.70 -68.78 23.79
N ILE A 14 -1.52 -68.47 24.81
CA ILE A 14 -2.08 -69.35 25.86
C ILE A 14 -1.21 -69.57 27.10
N ALA A 15 -1.70 -69.56 28.35
CA ALA A 15 -2.80 -68.93 29.10
C ALA A 15 -2.80 -69.56 30.51
N LEU A 16 -3.78 -69.15 31.33
CA LEU A 16 -4.35 -69.76 32.54
C LEU A 16 -3.74 -69.33 33.90
N LEU A 17 -4.45 -68.52 34.70
CA LEU A 17 -5.67 -68.75 35.56
C LEU A 17 -5.19 -69.03 37.01
N ALA A 18 -5.75 -68.51 38.11
CA ALA A 18 -7.14 -68.26 38.53
C ALA A 18 -7.13 -67.18 39.67
N THR A 19 -7.98 -66.14 39.77
CA THR A 19 -9.43 -66.08 40.15
C THR A 19 -9.76 -66.83 41.45
N LEU A 20 -10.54 -66.36 42.44
CA LEU A 20 -11.50 -65.26 42.59
C LEU A 20 -11.96 -65.22 44.07
N LEU A 21 -12.52 -64.11 44.55
CA LEU A 21 -13.76 -64.00 45.37
C LEU A 21 -13.95 -62.50 45.74
N LEU A 22 -14.67 -61.69 44.95
CA LEU A 22 -16.13 -61.45 44.94
C LEU A 22 -16.70 -60.85 46.23
N VAL A 23 -17.23 -59.62 46.15
CA VAL A 23 -18.65 -59.26 46.40
C VAL A 23 -18.98 -57.98 45.58
N PRO A 24 -20.19 -57.84 45.00
CA PRO A 24 -20.46 -57.01 43.82
C PRO A 24 -21.27 -55.73 44.13
N PHE A 25 -21.24 -54.74 43.23
CA PHE A 25 -22.42 -53.97 42.82
C PHE A 25 -22.19 -53.35 41.44
N LEU A 26 -23.23 -53.39 40.63
CA LEU A 26 -23.28 -53.16 39.19
C LEU A 26 -22.89 -51.74 38.79
N GLY A 27 -21.80 -51.59 38.03
CA GLY A 27 -21.54 -50.40 37.23
C GLY A 27 -22.13 -50.58 35.84
N SER A 28 -23.24 -49.89 35.56
CA SER A 28 -23.76 -49.74 34.20
C SER A 28 -22.70 -49.14 33.28
N ALA A 29 -22.68 -49.61 32.03
CA ALA A 29 -21.90 -49.01 30.96
C ALA A 29 -22.15 -47.50 30.89
N ALA A 30 -21.10 -46.70 31.07
CA ALA A 30 -21.17 -45.28 30.77
C ALA A 30 -21.40 -45.15 29.26
N GLN A 31 -22.63 -44.82 28.92
CA GLN A 31 -23.05 -44.41 27.58
C GLN A 31 -22.11 -43.30 27.10
N ALA A 32 -21.68 -43.40 25.84
CA ALA A 32 -21.19 -42.25 25.12
C ALA A 32 -22.24 -41.14 25.24
N GLU A 33 -21.87 -40.01 25.84
CA GLU A 33 -22.72 -38.83 25.82
C GLU A 33 -23.05 -38.52 24.36
N PRO A 34 -24.33 -38.24 24.04
CA PRO A 34 -24.70 -37.83 22.71
C PRO A 34 -23.88 -36.58 22.39
N THR A 35 -23.19 -36.62 21.25
CA THR A 35 -22.53 -35.46 20.66
C THR A 35 -23.49 -34.28 20.73
N ASP A 36 -23.11 -33.26 21.49
CA ASP A 36 -23.83 -31.99 21.48
C ASP A 36 -24.03 -31.57 20.02
N PRO A 37 -25.26 -31.15 19.64
CA PRO A 37 -25.47 -30.59 18.32
C PRO A 37 -24.49 -29.43 18.15
N ALA A 38 -23.84 -29.38 16.98
CA ALA A 38 -22.90 -28.34 16.59
C ALA A 38 -23.36 -26.99 17.14
N THR A 39 -22.51 -26.36 17.95
CA THR A 39 -22.72 -25.00 18.41
C THR A 39 -23.06 -24.15 17.18
N PRO A 40 -24.18 -23.41 17.16
CA PRO A 40 -24.50 -22.52 16.06
C PRO A 40 -23.31 -21.60 15.82
N ALA A 41 -22.96 -21.40 14.55
CA ALA A 41 -21.96 -20.44 14.13
C ALA A 41 -22.17 -19.11 14.87
N ASP A 42 -21.06 -18.48 15.25
CA ASP A 42 -21.02 -17.14 15.83
C ASP A 42 -21.96 -16.19 15.06
N PRO A 43 -22.96 -15.55 15.71
CA PRO A 43 -23.89 -14.64 15.03
C PRO A 43 -23.23 -13.36 14.50
N GLY A 44 -21.92 -13.18 14.71
CA GLY A 44 -21.15 -12.01 14.29
C GLY A 44 -20.27 -12.20 13.05
N ALA A 45 -20.17 -13.40 12.46
CA ALA A 45 -19.50 -13.57 11.18
C ALA A 45 -20.45 -13.05 10.08
N ALA A 46 -20.20 -11.84 9.58
CA ALA A 46 -20.89 -11.33 8.40
C ALA A 46 -20.86 -12.40 7.30
N ALA A 47 -22.00 -12.63 6.65
CA ALA A 47 -22.05 -13.51 5.49
C ALA A 47 -20.99 -13.05 4.47
N PRO A 48 -20.34 -13.98 3.73
CA PRO A 48 -19.40 -13.58 2.69
C PRO A 48 -20.11 -12.61 1.73
N GLU A 49 -19.50 -11.45 1.48
CA GLU A 49 -20.02 -10.50 0.50
C GLU A 49 -20.16 -11.19 -0.85
N THR A 50 -21.32 -11.03 -1.48
CA THR A 50 -21.53 -11.55 -2.83
C THR A 50 -20.83 -10.64 -3.84
N PRO A 51 -20.49 -11.12 -5.05
CA PRO A 51 -19.94 -10.26 -6.11
C PRO A 51 -20.81 -9.02 -6.39
N ARG A 52 -22.12 -9.17 -6.21
CA ARG A 52 -23.07 -8.07 -6.30
C ARG A 52 -22.90 -7.05 -5.18
N ASP A 53 -22.69 -7.49 -3.93
CA ASP A 53 -22.51 -6.58 -2.79
C ASP A 53 -21.23 -5.75 -2.97
N VAL A 54 -20.14 -6.41 -3.39
CA VAL A 54 -18.88 -5.75 -3.77
C VAL A 54 -19.11 -4.71 -4.86
N ALA A 55 -19.86 -5.07 -5.90
CA ALA A 55 -20.12 -4.16 -7.01
C ALA A 55 -20.95 -2.95 -6.61
N GLU A 56 -21.96 -3.16 -5.77
CA GLU A 56 -22.79 -2.08 -5.24
C GLU A 56 -22.00 -1.18 -4.29
N GLN A 57 -21.06 -1.72 -3.49
CA GLN A 57 -20.15 -0.94 -2.66
C GLN A 57 -19.14 -0.11 -3.47
N ALA A 58 -18.61 -0.67 -4.56
CA ALA A 58 -17.72 0.06 -5.46
C ALA A 58 -18.43 1.27 -6.10
N LEU A 59 -19.69 1.09 -6.52
CA LEU A 59 -20.52 2.17 -7.03
C LEU A 59 -20.76 3.25 -5.96
N GLU A 60 -21.17 2.84 -4.75
CA GLU A 60 -21.39 3.75 -3.62
C GLU A 60 -20.13 4.54 -3.25
N THR A 61 -18.96 3.88 -3.25
CA THR A 61 -17.68 4.55 -2.97
C THR A 61 -17.38 5.67 -3.97
N VAL A 62 -17.62 5.43 -5.26
CA VAL A 62 -17.42 6.47 -6.29
C VAL A 62 -18.42 7.62 -6.10
N GLU A 63 -19.68 7.31 -5.85
CA GLU A 63 -20.74 8.31 -5.60
C GLU A 63 -20.43 9.16 -4.35
N GLU A 64 -19.95 8.55 -3.27
CA GLU A 64 -19.54 9.24 -2.04
C GLU A 64 -18.34 10.16 -2.25
N ILE A 65 -17.33 9.74 -3.02
CA ILE A 65 -16.16 10.57 -3.33
C ILE A 65 -16.57 11.82 -4.12
N LEU A 66 -17.50 11.64 -5.06
CA LEU A 66 -18.00 12.68 -5.96
C LEU A 66 -19.14 13.52 -5.34
N ASP A 67 -19.64 13.22 -4.13
CA ASP A 67 -20.61 14.06 -3.45
C ASP A 67 -19.94 15.35 -2.91
N PRO A 68 -20.27 16.55 -3.45
CA PRO A 68 -19.72 17.81 -2.96
C PRO A 68 -20.12 18.11 -1.51
N ALA A 69 -21.28 17.62 -1.04
CA ALA A 69 -21.75 17.85 0.33
C ALA A 69 -20.93 17.05 1.37
N ALA A 70 -20.42 15.88 1.00
CA ALA A 70 -19.53 15.07 1.85
C ALA A 70 -18.18 15.77 2.12
N SER A 71 -17.73 16.64 1.20
CA SER A 71 -16.44 17.37 1.30
C SER A 71 -16.37 18.44 2.41
N VAL A 72 -17.51 18.86 2.96
CA VAL A 72 -17.61 20.01 3.89
C VAL A 72 -17.32 19.62 5.36
N THR A 73 -17.26 18.32 5.70
CA THR A 73 -17.34 17.84 7.09
C THR A 73 -16.04 17.34 7.75
N SER A 74 -14.92 17.23 7.02
CA SER A 74 -13.62 16.71 7.54
C SER A 74 -12.50 17.78 7.55
N ASP A 75 -11.40 17.58 8.28
CA ASP A 75 -10.28 18.55 8.36
C ASP A 75 -9.53 18.70 7.03
N ALA A 76 -9.03 19.91 6.72
CA ALA A 76 -8.46 20.26 5.41
C ALA A 76 -7.22 19.43 4.97
N ASP A 77 -6.43 18.92 5.91
CA ASP A 77 -5.27 18.04 5.62
C ASP A 77 -5.71 16.62 5.23
N ASP A 78 -6.86 16.13 5.71
CA ASP A 78 -7.41 14.81 5.35
C ASP A 78 -8.20 14.84 4.02
N ARG A 79 -8.70 16.03 3.60
CA ARG A 79 -9.55 16.19 2.40
C ARG A 79 -8.85 15.95 1.07
N ALA A 80 -7.61 16.41 0.93
CA ALA A 80 -6.87 16.45 -0.33
C ALA A 80 -6.27 15.11 -0.75
N HIS A 81 -6.13 14.19 0.21
CA HIS A 81 -5.11 13.15 0.17
C HIS A 81 -5.68 11.73 0.40
N GLY A 82 -6.94 11.60 0.83
CA GLY A 82 -7.59 10.32 1.13
C GLY A 82 -8.72 9.89 0.20
N LYS A 83 -9.01 10.68 -0.84
CA LYS A 83 -10.05 10.39 -1.84
C LYS A 83 -9.41 9.76 -3.08
N ASP A 84 -9.31 8.44 -3.05
CA ASP A 84 -8.73 7.67 -4.16
C ASP A 84 -9.78 7.38 -5.25
N LEU A 85 -10.07 8.41 -6.07
CA LEU A 85 -11.06 8.25 -7.13
C LEU A 85 -10.57 7.29 -8.23
N THR A 86 -9.26 7.24 -8.51
CA THR A 86 -8.67 6.35 -9.52
C THR A 86 -8.94 4.89 -9.17
N LEU A 87 -8.64 4.46 -7.94
CA LEU A 87 -8.88 3.07 -7.54
C LEU A 87 -10.35 2.77 -7.27
N ALA A 88 -11.16 3.75 -6.85
CA ALA A 88 -12.61 3.58 -6.75
C ALA A 88 -13.25 3.34 -8.14
N LEU A 89 -12.86 4.13 -9.16
CA LEU A 89 -13.35 3.96 -10.53
C LEU A 89 -12.84 2.65 -11.15
N ARG A 90 -11.58 2.28 -10.89
CA ARG A 90 -11.04 0.96 -11.26
C ARG A 90 -11.89 -0.18 -10.68
N ASP A 91 -12.19 -0.13 -9.38
CA ASP A 91 -12.97 -1.18 -8.72
C ASP A 91 -14.39 -1.24 -9.29
N LEU A 92 -15.01 -0.08 -9.54
CA LEU A 92 -16.30 0.00 -10.21
C LEU A 92 -16.27 -0.63 -11.61
N ALA A 93 -15.24 -0.34 -12.40
CA ALA A 93 -15.06 -0.94 -13.72
C ALA A 93 -14.90 -2.47 -13.64
N ALA A 94 -14.16 -2.97 -12.64
CA ALA A 94 -13.92 -4.41 -12.40
C ALA A 94 -15.18 -5.17 -12.01
N SER A 95 -16.11 -4.50 -11.30
CA SER A 95 -17.31 -5.11 -10.75
C SER A 95 -18.60 -4.76 -11.50
N LYS A 96 -18.54 -3.86 -12.50
CA LYS A 96 -19.70 -3.35 -13.25
C LYS A 96 -20.61 -4.46 -13.78
N ALA A 97 -20.05 -5.58 -14.22
CA ALA A 97 -20.81 -6.71 -14.76
C ALA A 97 -21.71 -7.40 -13.71
N ASP A 98 -21.40 -7.27 -12.42
CA ASP A 98 -22.15 -7.87 -11.31
C ASP A 98 -23.27 -6.95 -10.78
N LEU A 99 -23.30 -5.68 -11.20
CA LEU A 99 -24.36 -4.73 -10.85
C LEU A 99 -25.73 -5.15 -11.44
N PRO A 100 -26.84 -4.82 -10.76
CA PRO A 100 -28.17 -4.82 -11.34
C PRO A 100 -28.23 -3.96 -12.61
N LYS A 101 -29.05 -4.35 -13.59
CA LYS A 101 -29.14 -3.64 -14.88
C LYS A 101 -29.35 -2.12 -14.73
N ASN A 102 -30.21 -1.70 -13.80
CA ASN A 102 -30.49 -0.27 -13.56
C ASN A 102 -29.28 0.50 -13.00
N LYS A 103 -28.38 -0.15 -12.26
CA LYS A 103 -27.16 0.47 -11.71
C LYS A 103 -25.98 0.43 -12.70
N ARG A 104 -26.03 -0.41 -13.74
CA ARG A 104 -24.97 -0.47 -14.77
C ARG A 104 -24.92 0.78 -15.63
N ASP A 105 -26.06 1.42 -15.86
CA ASP A 105 -26.13 2.67 -16.62
C ASP A 105 -25.51 3.81 -15.80
N ASP A 106 -25.71 3.83 -14.48
CA ASP A 106 -25.04 4.76 -13.57
C ASP A 106 -23.52 4.52 -13.55
N ALA A 107 -23.09 3.26 -13.41
CA ALA A 107 -21.66 2.92 -13.47
C ALA A 107 -21.03 3.29 -14.82
N ALA A 108 -21.72 3.06 -15.94
CA ALA A 108 -21.25 3.44 -17.26
C ALA A 108 -21.08 4.96 -17.40
N ARG A 109 -21.97 5.75 -16.78
CA ARG A 109 -21.85 7.21 -16.71
C ARG A 109 -20.64 7.64 -15.89
N LEU A 110 -20.41 7.03 -14.73
CA LEU A 110 -19.27 7.38 -13.86
C LEU A 110 -17.91 7.02 -14.49
N LEU A 111 -17.88 6.03 -15.39
CA LEU A 111 -16.68 5.60 -16.13
C LEU A 111 -16.53 6.28 -17.49
N ALA A 112 -17.45 7.17 -17.85
CA ALA A 112 -17.44 7.83 -19.15
C ALA A 112 -16.35 8.91 -19.20
N ARG A 113 -15.81 9.14 -20.39
CA ARG A 113 -14.89 10.26 -20.60
C ARG A 113 -15.66 11.57 -20.54
N PRO A 114 -15.02 12.69 -20.16
CA PRO A 114 -15.68 14.00 -20.16
C PRO A 114 -16.30 14.40 -21.51
N THR A 115 -15.81 13.86 -22.64
CA THR A 115 -16.35 14.11 -23.99
C THR A 115 -17.55 13.23 -24.37
N ASP A 116 -17.83 12.15 -23.64
CA ASP A 116 -18.86 11.17 -24.04
C ASP A 116 -20.30 11.66 -23.76
N GLY A 117 -20.45 12.71 -22.96
CA GLY A 117 -21.74 13.35 -22.65
C GLY A 117 -22.35 14.17 -23.80
N VAL A 118 -21.65 14.32 -24.93
CA VAL A 118 -22.09 15.19 -26.03
C VAL A 118 -22.70 14.40 -27.19
N ASN A 119 -24.01 14.56 -27.40
CA ASN A 119 -24.76 14.33 -28.65
C ASN A 119 -24.49 12.99 -29.38
N THR A 120 -24.71 11.86 -28.70
CA THR A 120 -24.95 10.58 -29.39
C THR A 120 -26.20 9.89 -28.81
N ALA A 121 -26.92 9.12 -29.62
CA ALA A 121 -28.08 8.38 -29.11
C ALA A 121 -27.59 7.35 -28.06
N GLY A 122 -27.90 7.59 -26.79
CA GLY A 122 -27.37 6.83 -25.66
C GLY A 122 -26.33 7.57 -24.80
N SER A 123 -25.99 8.83 -25.10
CA SER A 123 -25.16 9.67 -24.23
C SER A 123 -25.93 10.08 -22.96
N TYR A 124 -25.21 10.15 -21.83
CA TYR A 124 -25.69 10.80 -20.61
C TYR A 124 -25.73 12.31 -20.82
N GLU A 125 -26.86 12.96 -20.54
CA GLU A 125 -26.94 14.42 -20.53
C GLU A 125 -26.13 14.95 -19.35
N CYS A 126 -25.26 15.94 -19.56
CA CYS A 126 -24.52 16.66 -18.51
C CYS A 126 -25.42 17.51 -17.58
N GLU A 127 -26.66 17.07 -17.34
CA GLU A 127 -27.64 17.77 -16.54
C GLU A 127 -27.58 17.29 -15.08
N GLY A 128 -27.20 18.20 -14.19
CA GLY A 128 -27.10 17.98 -12.74
C GLY A 128 -25.67 17.78 -12.27
N ASN A 129 -25.38 18.15 -11.03
CA ASN A 129 -24.07 17.95 -10.39
C ASN A 129 -23.84 16.47 -9.98
N ASP A 130 -24.50 15.52 -10.65
CA ASP A 130 -24.62 14.13 -10.23
C ASP A 130 -23.71 13.23 -11.09
N GLY A 131 -22.38 13.37 -10.93
CA GLY A 131 -21.38 12.54 -11.62
C GLY A 131 -20.02 13.21 -11.80
N PRO A 132 -19.04 12.51 -12.40
CA PRO A 132 -17.75 13.10 -12.73
C PRO A 132 -17.94 14.23 -13.76
N PRO A 133 -16.96 15.15 -13.87
CA PRO A 133 -17.06 16.26 -14.80
C PRO A 133 -17.28 15.80 -16.24
N CYS A 134 -18.23 16.41 -16.93
CA CYS A 134 -18.47 16.19 -18.35
C CYS A 134 -18.64 17.52 -19.10
N TYR A 135 -18.27 17.53 -20.38
CA TYR A 135 -18.31 18.73 -21.20
C TYR A 135 -19.73 18.98 -21.71
N THR A 136 -20.28 20.15 -21.40
CA THR A 136 -21.66 20.54 -21.71
C THR A 136 -21.85 20.98 -23.16
N GLN A 137 -20.76 21.25 -23.88
CA GLN A 137 -20.79 21.71 -25.27
C GLN A 137 -20.04 20.75 -26.20
N SER A 138 -20.55 20.57 -27.42
CA SER A 138 -19.89 19.81 -28.49
C SER A 138 -18.57 20.39 -28.98
N GLN A 139 -18.14 21.51 -28.40
CA GLN A 139 -16.93 22.22 -28.76
C GLN A 139 -15.83 21.97 -27.73
N ALA A 140 -15.40 20.72 -27.58
CA ALA A 140 -14.12 20.43 -26.94
C ALA A 140 -12.97 20.86 -27.87
N GLY A 141 -11.93 21.45 -27.30
CA GLY A 141 -10.65 21.62 -27.97
C GLY A 141 -9.70 20.48 -27.65
N GLN A 142 -8.71 20.27 -28.51
CA GLN A 142 -7.70 19.24 -28.33
C GLN A 142 -6.31 19.77 -28.69
N LYS A 143 -5.30 19.43 -27.89
CA LYS A 143 -3.87 19.60 -28.19
C LYS A 143 -3.16 18.25 -28.07
N CYS A 144 -2.81 17.68 -29.20
CA CYS A 144 -2.05 16.43 -29.24
C CYS A 144 -0.56 16.68 -29.37
N LEU A 145 0.21 15.91 -28.60
CA LEU A 145 1.65 15.78 -28.72
C LEU A 145 1.99 14.36 -29.20
N THR A 146 3.20 13.87 -28.94
CA THR A 146 3.65 12.58 -29.49
C THR A 146 2.98 11.39 -28.82
N THR A 147 2.73 11.48 -27.52
CA THR A 147 2.24 10.34 -26.71
C THR A 147 0.87 10.58 -26.11
N ILE A 148 0.47 11.84 -25.97
CA ILE A 148 -0.75 12.24 -25.26
C ILE A 148 -1.57 13.24 -26.08
N CYS A 149 -2.87 13.29 -25.80
CA CYS A 149 -3.77 14.34 -26.26
C CYS A 149 -4.46 15.01 -25.08
N VAL A 150 -4.32 16.33 -24.96
CA VAL A 150 -5.05 17.11 -23.97
C VAL A 150 -6.38 17.58 -24.55
N HIS A 151 -7.47 17.26 -23.85
CA HIS A 151 -8.83 17.68 -24.15
C HIS A 151 -9.29 18.73 -23.16
N TYR A 152 -10.03 19.73 -23.63
CA TYR A 152 -10.49 20.81 -22.78
C TYR A 152 -11.81 21.40 -23.27
N ALA A 153 -12.68 21.80 -22.33
CA ALA A 153 -13.91 22.50 -22.66
C ALA A 153 -13.62 23.93 -23.15
N ARG A 154 -14.42 24.42 -24.11
CA ARG A 154 -14.33 25.81 -24.62
C ARG A 154 -15.51 26.66 -24.11
N SER A 155 -15.45 27.97 -24.38
CA SER A 155 -16.56 28.91 -24.16
C SER A 155 -16.91 29.14 -22.67
N THR A 156 -18.21 29.17 -22.33
CA THR A 156 -18.76 29.37 -20.97
C THR A 156 -18.95 28.07 -20.20
N ASP A 157 -18.35 26.96 -20.65
CA ASP A 157 -18.41 25.69 -19.91
C ASP A 157 -17.75 25.83 -18.52
N PRO A 158 -18.37 25.33 -17.44
CA PRO A 158 -17.78 25.39 -16.10
C PRO A 158 -16.44 24.64 -16.00
N ASN A 159 -16.22 23.62 -16.83
CA ASN A 159 -14.99 22.82 -16.87
C ASN A 159 -13.87 23.44 -17.70
N ARG A 160 -14.06 24.66 -18.23
CA ARG A 160 -13.06 25.30 -19.06
C ARG A 160 -11.75 25.53 -18.27
N PRO A 161 -10.58 25.39 -18.93
CA PRO A 161 -9.30 25.74 -18.32
C PRO A 161 -9.24 27.22 -17.95
N ASP A 162 -8.27 27.59 -17.11
CA ASP A 162 -7.88 29.00 -16.93
C ASP A 162 -7.65 29.65 -18.31
N GLY A 163 -8.32 30.78 -18.53
CA GLY A 163 -8.39 31.46 -19.83
C GLY A 163 -7.21 32.39 -20.13
N GLU A 164 -6.22 32.43 -19.25
CA GLU A 164 -4.98 33.17 -19.45
C GLU A 164 -4.27 32.77 -20.75
N ASN A 165 -3.83 33.77 -21.49
CA ASN A 165 -3.12 33.65 -22.77
C ASN A 165 -2.32 34.94 -23.01
N ASP A 166 -1.32 35.17 -22.17
CA ASP A 166 -0.41 36.33 -22.26
C ASP A 166 1.06 35.90 -22.48
N GLY A 167 1.27 34.62 -22.81
CA GLY A 167 2.53 34.04 -23.26
C GLY A 167 3.46 33.71 -22.10
N THR A 168 4.77 33.80 -22.29
CA THR A 168 5.76 33.44 -21.24
C THR A 168 5.78 34.40 -20.04
N GLY A 169 4.94 35.44 -20.04
CA GLY A 169 4.84 36.44 -18.98
C GLY A 169 3.79 36.14 -17.91
N GLY A 170 2.93 35.14 -18.14
CA GLY A 170 1.80 34.78 -17.29
C GLY A 170 2.09 33.81 -16.16
N ARG A 171 1.02 33.36 -15.50
CA ARG A 171 1.01 32.27 -14.49
C ARG A 171 1.41 30.94 -15.11
N TRP A 172 1.03 30.73 -16.38
CA TRP A 172 1.26 29.51 -17.12
C TRP A 172 2.21 29.78 -18.29
N ALA A 173 3.14 28.87 -18.54
CA ALA A 173 4.03 29.01 -19.69
C ALA A 173 3.32 28.55 -20.97
N GLY A 174 3.04 29.50 -21.87
CA GLY A 174 2.55 29.23 -23.22
C GLY A 174 3.13 30.19 -24.26
N THR A 175 2.93 29.83 -25.53
CA THR A 175 3.45 30.54 -26.70
C THR A 175 2.51 30.50 -27.90
N ASP A 176 1.51 29.64 -27.90
CA ASP A 176 0.52 29.49 -28.97
C ASP A 176 -0.68 30.40 -28.69
N PRO A 177 -0.83 31.53 -29.40
CA PRO A 177 -1.91 32.47 -29.16
C PRO A 177 -3.30 31.87 -29.47
N ALA A 178 -3.39 30.71 -30.10
CA ALA A 178 -4.66 30.02 -30.36
C ALA A 178 -5.16 29.17 -29.17
N LEU A 179 -4.36 29.03 -28.12
CA LEU A 179 -4.65 28.17 -26.97
C LEU A 179 -4.50 28.95 -25.65
N PRO A 180 -5.28 28.60 -24.60
CA PRO A 180 -4.95 29.05 -23.26
C PRO A 180 -3.58 28.52 -22.82
N ASP A 181 -2.77 29.34 -22.17
CA ASP A 181 -1.41 28.97 -21.74
C ASP A 181 -1.44 27.77 -20.78
N TYR A 182 -2.52 27.63 -19.99
CA TYR A 182 -2.72 26.46 -19.11
C TYR A 182 -2.81 25.14 -19.89
N VAL A 183 -3.50 25.11 -21.03
CA VAL A 183 -3.61 23.90 -21.86
C VAL A 183 -2.24 23.49 -22.38
N GLU A 184 -1.40 24.46 -22.73
CA GLU A 184 -0.01 24.18 -23.15
C GLU A 184 0.84 23.68 -21.98
N PHE A 185 0.68 24.27 -20.80
CA PHE A 185 1.40 23.85 -19.60
C PHE A 185 1.04 22.41 -19.19
N VAL A 186 -0.24 22.05 -19.21
CA VAL A 186 -0.71 20.66 -19.01
C VAL A 186 -0.12 19.72 -20.05
N ALA A 187 -0.24 20.05 -21.33
CA ALA A 187 0.27 19.20 -22.42
C ALA A 187 1.78 18.94 -22.29
N ASN A 188 2.56 19.98 -22.04
CA ASN A 188 4.01 19.87 -21.90
C ASN A 188 4.40 19.07 -20.64
N THR A 189 3.70 19.27 -19.53
CA THR A 189 3.95 18.54 -18.27
C THR A 189 3.67 17.06 -18.43
N PHE A 190 2.50 16.69 -18.97
CA PHE A 190 2.17 15.27 -19.21
C PHE A 190 3.07 14.63 -20.25
N GLN A 191 3.45 15.34 -21.32
CA GLN A 191 4.40 14.81 -22.29
C GLN A 191 5.79 14.59 -21.69
N GLN A 192 6.25 15.47 -20.78
CA GLN A 192 7.50 15.29 -20.05
C GLN A 192 7.44 14.05 -19.15
N VAL A 193 6.35 13.87 -18.40
CA VAL A 193 6.10 12.71 -17.53
C VAL A 193 6.04 11.42 -18.35
N ALA A 194 5.28 11.39 -19.44
CA ALA A 194 5.18 10.24 -20.34
C ALA A 194 6.55 9.84 -20.91
N ASN A 195 7.34 10.83 -21.36
CA ASN A 195 8.69 10.60 -21.87
C ASN A 195 9.62 10.03 -20.79
N ARG A 196 9.46 10.46 -19.53
CA ARG A 196 10.24 9.96 -18.40
C ARG A 196 9.99 8.47 -18.17
N TYR A 197 8.72 8.04 -18.12
CA TYR A 197 8.37 6.63 -17.95
C TYR A 197 8.89 5.75 -19.09
N VAL A 198 8.64 6.16 -20.33
CA VAL A 198 9.10 5.42 -21.52
C VAL A 198 10.63 5.34 -21.56
N SER A 199 11.34 6.43 -21.27
CA SER A 199 12.81 6.43 -21.21
C SER A 199 13.36 5.54 -20.09
N ALA A 200 12.60 5.38 -19.01
CA ALA A 200 12.93 4.47 -17.92
C ALA A 200 12.64 3.00 -18.23
N GLY A 201 12.00 2.74 -19.36
CA GLY A 201 11.66 1.42 -19.88
C GLY A 201 10.34 0.86 -19.36
N TYR A 202 9.54 1.67 -18.65
CA TYR A 202 8.19 1.23 -18.27
C TYR A 202 7.34 1.00 -19.52
N THR A 203 6.38 0.10 -19.42
CA THR A 203 5.35 -0.10 -20.45
C THR A 203 4.61 1.22 -20.66
N ALA A 204 4.53 1.70 -21.89
CA ALA A 204 3.71 2.88 -22.20
C ALA A 204 2.23 2.55 -21.95
N PRO A 205 1.40 3.52 -21.53
CA PRO A 205 -0.04 3.30 -21.44
C PRO A 205 -0.59 2.72 -22.75
N LEU A 206 -1.55 1.81 -22.64
CA LEU A 206 -2.15 1.21 -23.83
C LEU A 206 -2.98 2.27 -24.58
N GLY A 207 -2.89 2.24 -25.90
CA GLY A 207 -3.77 3.05 -26.75
C GLY A 207 -5.20 2.51 -26.75
N ASP A 208 -6.15 3.41 -26.92
CA ASP A 208 -7.60 3.21 -26.86
C ASP A 208 -8.27 3.29 -28.25
N VAL A 209 -7.49 2.95 -29.29
CA VAL A 209 -7.89 2.84 -30.70
C VAL A 209 -8.34 4.16 -31.32
N ILE A 210 -9.56 4.61 -31.03
CA ILE A 210 -10.14 5.88 -31.51
C ILE A 210 -10.90 6.63 -30.39
N ALA A 211 -10.98 6.08 -29.18
CA ALA A 211 -11.61 6.78 -28.07
C ALA A 211 -10.84 8.07 -27.78
N GLY A 212 -11.53 9.16 -27.46
CA GLY A 212 -10.91 10.50 -27.42
C GLY A 212 -10.29 10.98 -28.74
N GLY A 213 -10.54 10.30 -29.85
CA GLY A 213 -10.24 10.76 -31.21
C GLY A 213 -8.98 10.17 -31.84
N ASP A 214 -8.05 9.59 -31.07
CA ASP A 214 -6.95 8.80 -31.62
C ASP A 214 -6.54 7.63 -30.70
N ALA A 215 -5.28 7.17 -30.74
CA ALA A 215 -4.78 6.03 -29.94
C ALA A 215 -3.76 6.45 -28.87
N LYS A 216 -3.57 7.76 -28.67
CA LYS A 216 -2.74 8.34 -27.61
C LYS A 216 -3.51 8.37 -26.30
N THR A 217 -2.78 8.46 -25.19
CA THR A 217 -3.42 8.61 -23.88
C THR A 217 -4.10 9.97 -23.79
N ASP A 218 -5.37 9.96 -23.45
CA ASP A 218 -6.16 11.18 -23.30
C ASP A 218 -6.07 11.75 -21.89
N ILE A 219 -5.81 13.06 -21.84
CA ILE A 219 -5.76 13.87 -20.63
C ILE A 219 -6.85 14.94 -20.72
N TYR A 220 -7.85 14.88 -19.87
CA TYR A 220 -8.94 15.84 -19.84
C TYR A 220 -8.69 16.91 -18.78
N ILE A 221 -9.02 18.15 -19.10
CA ILE A 221 -9.04 19.25 -18.15
C ILE A 221 -10.49 19.49 -17.72
N ALA A 222 -10.75 19.49 -16.41
CA ALA A 222 -12.08 19.76 -15.86
C ALA A 222 -12.03 20.40 -14.47
N GLU A 223 -13.13 20.98 -13.99
CA GLU A 223 -13.20 21.52 -12.63
C GLU A 223 -13.31 20.37 -11.63
N LEU A 224 -12.28 20.18 -10.80
CA LEU A 224 -12.20 19.12 -9.80
C LEU A 224 -12.21 19.66 -8.36
N GLY A 225 -11.99 20.96 -8.18
CA GLY A 225 -11.90 21.61 -6.88
C GLY A 225 -13.16 21.42 -6.04
N ASP A 226 -14.33 21.41 -6.67
CA ASP A 226 -15.64 21.17 -6.02
C ASP A 226 -15.76 19.78 -5.38
N PHE A 227 -14.98 18.80 -5.86
CA PHE A 227 -14.94 17.44 -5.32
C PHE A 227 -13.79 17.24 -4.31
N GLY A 228 -12.84 18.18 -4.25
CA GLY A 228 -11.65 18.10 -3.41
C GLY A 228 -10.63 17.05 -3.87
N ILE A 229 -10.63 16.70 -5.16
CA ILE A 229 -9.67 15.75 -5.77
C ILE A 229 -8.71 16.50 -6.69
N TYR A 230 -7.46 16.06 -6.78
CA TYR A 230 -6.45 16.72 -7.61
C TYR A 230 -6.48 16.26 -9.07
N GLY A 231 -6.84 15.00 -9.29
CA GLY A 231 -6.89 14.33 -10.58
C GLY A 231 -7.37 12.90 -10.39
N TYR A 232 -7.58 12.20 -11.50
CA TYR A 232 -7.83 10.76 -11.50
C TYR A 232 -7.49 10.15 -12.87
N CYS A 233 -7.29 8.84 -12.92
CA CYS A 233 -7.38 8.06 -14.15
C CYS A 233 -8.46 7.00 -14.05
N ALA A 234 -9.05 6.67 -15.18
CA ALA A 234 -10.10 5.66 -15.28
C ALA A 234 -9.99 4.90 -16.60
N THR A 235 -10.74 3.81 -16.69
CA THR A 235 -10.88 3.03 -17.91
C THR A 235 -12.36 2.92 -18.27
N ASP A 236 -12.66 3.14 -19.55
CA ASP A 236 -13.99 2.97 -20.13
C ASP A 236 -14.20 1.54 -20.68
N GLN A 237 -13.20 0.67 -20.53
CA GLN A 237 -13.26 -0.72 -20.95
C GLN A 237 -13.90 -1.58 -19.86
N ASP A 238 -14.69 -2.58 -20.29
CA ASP A 238 -15.13 -3.63 -19.38
C ASP A 238 -13.90 -4.49 -19.00
N ILE A 239 -13.48 -4.42 -17.74
CA ILE A 239 -12.33 -5.16 -17.21
C ILE A 239 -12.78 -6.41 -16.45
N ALA A 240 -12.02 -7.50 -16.59
CA ALA A 240 -12.31 -8.76 -15.92
C ALA A 240 -11.02 -9.46 -15.49
N GLY A 241 -10.78 -9.47 -14.16
CA GLY A 241 -9.59 -10.06 -13.57
C GLY A 241 -8.32 -9.22 -13.75
N HIS A 242 -7.17 -9.88 -13.62
CA HIS A 242 -5.85 -9.26 -13.76
C HIS A 242 -5.46 -9.15 -15.24
N VAL A 243 -5.65 -7.96 -15.81
CA VAL A 243 -5.46 -7.69 -17.25
C VAL A 243 -4.88 -6.30 -17.45
N ALA A 244 -4.18 -6.10 -18.57
CA ALA A 244 -3.80 -4.75 -18.99
C ALA A 244 -5.02 -4.03 -19.60
N ALA A 245 -5.17 -2.73 -19.33
CA ALA A 245 -6.24 -1.89 -19.85
C ALA A 245 -5.72 -0.51 -20.30
N PRO A 246 -6.34 0.12 -21.30
CA PRO A 246 -6.11 1.53 -21.60
C PRO A 246 -6.72 2.40 -20.49
N ALA A 247 -6.20 3.62 -20.37
CA ALA A 247 -6.68 4.60 -19.40
C ALA A 247 -6.80 5.98 -20.05
N TYR A 248 -7.74 6.77 -19.54
CA TYR A 248 -7.72 8.21 -19.68
C TYR A 248 -7.50 8.84 -18.31
N CYS A 249 -7.01 10.07 -18.27
CA CYS A 249 -6.81 10.80 -17.03
C CYS A 249 -7.49 12.17 -17.07
N VAL A 250 -7.82 12.70 -15.91
CA VAL A 250 -8.47 14.01 -15.74
C VAL A 250 -7.72 14.79 -14.68
N VAL A 251 -7.47 16.07 -14.94
CA VAL A 251 -6.81 17.01 -14.02
C VAL A 251 -7.62 18.29 -13.86
N ASP A 252 -7.40 18.96 -12.74
CA ASP A 252 -8.10 20.21 -12.41
C ASP A 252 -7.86 21.31 -13.46
N ASN A 253 -8.82 22.20 -13.63
CA ASN A 253 -8.85 23.24 -14.64
C ASN A 253 -7.96 24.45 -14.34
N ASN A 254 -7.45 24.60 -13.12
CA ASN A 254 -6.60 25.75 -12.74
C ASN A 254 -5.75 25.58 -11.46
N TYR A 255 -5.99 24.54 -10.66
CA TYR A 255 -5.45 24.32 -9.33
C TYR A 255 -5.45 25.57 -8.44
N LYS A 256 -6.57 26.32 -8.36
CA LYS A 256 -6.63 27.55 -7.57
C LYS A 256 -6.22 27.26 -6.14
N THR A 257 -5.43 28.17 -5.57
CA THR A 257 -4.93 28.07 -4.20
C THR A 257 -6.03 28.01 -3.14
N THR A 258 -7.25 28.49 -3.44
CA THR A 258 -8.41 28.37 -2.54
C THR A 258 -8.94 26.94 -2.43
N GLU A 259 -8.78 26.14 -3.48
CA GLU A 259 -9.15 24.72 -3.52
C GLU A 259 -7.96 23.85 -3.11
N TYR A 260 -6.74 24.23 -3.54
CA TYR A 260 -5.51 23.44 -3.38
C TYR A 260 -4.37 24.27 -2.74
N PRO A 261 -4.40 24.47 -1.41
CA PRO A 261 -3.49 25.39 -0.73
C PRO A 261 -2.09 24.82 -0.46
N ALA A 262 -1.86 23.51 -0.67
CA ALA A 262 -0.63 22.82 -0.29
C ALA A 262 0.60 23.34 -1.07
N HIS A 263 0.49 23.49 -2.38
CA HIS A 263 1.54 24.02 -3.24
C HIS A 263 1.03 25.11 -4.20
N THR A 264 1.94 25.63 -5.04
CA THR A 264 1.54 26.50 -6.14
C THR A 264 0.69 25.71 -7.15
N PRO A 265 -0.21 26.37 -7.91
CA PRO A 265 -1.01 25.69 -8.92
C PRO A 265 -0.19 24.83 -9.89
N ALA A 266 0.97 25.34 -10.33
CA ALA A 266 1.90 24.61 -11.19
C ALA A 266 2.53 23.38 -10.52
N ALA A 267 2.89 23.48 -9.23
CA ALA A 267 3.48 22.36 -8.49
C ALA A 267 2.43 21.26 -8.21
N ASN A 268 1.19 21.65 -7.89
CA ASN A 268 0.07 20.71 -7.73
C ASN A 268 -0.13 19.90 -9.02
N LEU A 269 -0.27 20.57 -10.18
CA LEU A 269 -0.39 19.88 -11.47
C LEU A 269 0.80 18.96 -11.77
N GLN A 270 2.03 19.37 -11.44
CA GLN A 270 3.23 18.56 -11.69
C GLN A 270 3.21 17.24 -10.93
N VAL A 271 2.98 17.26 -9.62
CA VAL A 271 2.93 16.02 -8.82
C VAL A 271 1.73 15.17 -9.21
N THR A 272 0.57 15.76 -9.45
CA THR A 272 -0.62 15.04 -9.94
C THR A 272 -0.35 14.39 -11.29
N ALA A 273 0.30 15.08 -12.23
CA ALA A 273 0.64 14.50 -13.52
C ALA A 273 1.59 13.32 -13.38
N ALA A 274 2.60 13.39 -12.48
CA ALA A 274 3.48 12.25 -12.20
C ALA A 274 2.71 11.06 -11.62
N HIS A 275 1.83 11.31 -10.65
CA HIS A 275 1.02 10.33 -9.94
C HIS A 275 0.00 9.65 -10.87
N GLU A 276 -0.92 10.42 -11.43
CA GLU A 276 -2.04 9.91 -12.23
C GLU A 276 -1.54 9.24 -13.51
N PHE A 277 -0.58 9.85 -14.21
CA PHE A 277 -0.03 9.20 -15.40
C PHE A 277 0.70 7.89 -15.06
N PHE A 278 1.17 7.71 -13.82
CA PHE A 278 1.67 6.41 -13.40
C PHE A 278 0.56 5.38 -13.28
N HIS A 279 -0.65 5.72 -12.82
CA HIS A 279 -1.78 4.79 -12.88
C HIS A 279 -2.09 4.34 -14.31
N ALA A 280 -2.03 5.24 -15.30
CA ALA A 280 -2.16 4.84 -16.71
C ALA A 280 -1.07 3.86 -17.16
N VAL A 281 0.17 4.03 -16.66
CA VAL A 281 1.27 3.07 -16.87
C VAL A 281 1.01 1.75 -16.15
N GLN A 282 0.54 1.78 -14.90
CA GLN A 282 0.23 0.61 -14.08
C GLN A 282 -0.91 -0.21 -14.70
N PHE A 283 -1.95 0.45 -15.21
CA PHE A 283 -3.07 -0.20 -15.91
C PHE A 283 -2.58 -0.96 -17.15
N ALA A 284 -1.51 -0.50 -17.81
CA ALA A 284 -0.90 -1.22 -18.93
C ALA A 284 -0.10 -2.47 -18.50
N TYR A 285 0.21 -2.62 -17.22
CA TYR A 285 0.73 -3.87 -16.64
C TYR A 285 -0.39 -4.76 -16.14
N ASP A 286 -1.19 -4.25 -15.21
CA ASP A 286 -2.34 -4.92 -14.61
C ASP A 286 -3.24 -3.87 -13.94
N VAL A 287 -4.44 -3.68 -14.50
CA VAL A 287 -5.44 -2.72 -14.00
C VAL A 287 -5.99 -3.14 -12.64
N ASN A 288 -5.95 -4.41 -12.26
CA ASN A 288 -6.59 -4.94 -11.05
C ASN A 288 -5.57 -5.40 -10.00
N GLU A 289 -4.38 -4.80 -9.97
CA GLU A 289 -3.34 -5.08 -8.98
C GLU A 289 -3.66 -4.48 -7.60
N ASP A 290 -2.96 -4.92 -6.57
CA ASP A 290 -3.18 -4.52 -5.18
C ASP A 290 -3.10 -2.99 -4.97
N GLY A 291 -4.18 -2.38 -4.47
CA GLY A 291 -4.31 -0.93 -4.35
C GLY A 291 -3.18 -0.27 -3.55
N TRP A 292 -2.69 -0.91 -2.47
CA TRP A 292 -1.59 -0.36 -1.67
C TRP A 292 -0.29 -0.18 -2.49
N PHE A 293 -0.08 -1.07 -3.46
CA PHE A 293 1.09 -1.08 -4.33
C PHE A 293 0.93 -0.07 -5.47
N MET A 294 -0.29 0.07 -6.02
CA MET A 294 -0.63 1.10 -7.01
C MET A 294 -0.37 2.50 -6.44
N GLU A 295 -1.05 2.86 -5.35
CA GLU A 295 -0.90 4.17 -4.70
C GLU A 295 0.51 4.39 -4.17
N GLY A 296 1.05 3.42 -3.42
CA GLY A 296 2.36 3.60 -2.81
C GLY A 296 3.46 3.82 -3.84
N THR A 297 3.37 3.24 -5.04
CA THR A 297 4.33 3.51 -6.10
C THR A 297 4.01 4.76 -6.92
N ALA A 298 2.74 5.18 -7.05
CA ALA A 298 2.35 6.47 -7.63
C ALA A 298 2.81 7.65 -6.76
N THR A 299 2.64 7.55 -5.45
CA THR A 299 3.14 8.53 -4.47
C THR A 299 4.67 8.56 -4.39
N TRP A 300 5.34 7.42 -4.62
CA TRP A 300 6.80 7.37 -4.65
C TRP A 300 7.37 8.15 -5.85
N VAL A 301 6.74 8.03 -7.02
CA VAL A 301 7.32 8.57 -8.26
C VAL A 301 7.12 10.08 -8.42
N GLU A 302 6.15 10.68 -7.71
CA GLU A 302 6.04 12.15 -7.57
C GLU A 302 7.39 12.79 -7.24
N ASP A 303 8.09 12.26 -6.25
CA ASP A 303 9.36 12.77 -5.73
C ASP A 303 10.56 12.35 -6.59
N GLU A 304 10.43 11.31 -7.41
CA GLU A 304 11.49 10.92 -8.35
C GLU A 304 11.47 11.77 -9.64
N ILE A 305 10.30 12.27 -10.03
CA ILE A 305 10.14 13.15 -11.20
C ILE A 305 10.28 14.63 -10.79
N PHE A 306 9.69 15.02 -9.66
CA PHE A 306 9.62 16.40 -9.16
C PHE A 306 10.12 16.55 -7.71
N ASP A 307 11.34 16.07 -7.45
CA ASP A 307 12.10 16.06 -6.18
C ASP A 307 12.04 17.38 -5.35
N ALA A 308 11.91 18.54 -6.00
CA ALA A 308 11.87 19.82 -5.30
C ALA A 308 10.53 20.09 -4.57
N ILE A 309 9.44 19.42 -4.96
CA ILE A 309 8.08 19.75 -4.49
C ILE A 309 7.79 19.09 -3.13
N ASN A 310 8.17 17.82 -2.97
CA ASN A 310 8.05 17.08 -1.71
C ASN A 310 6.60 16.93 -1.17
N ASP A 311 5.60 16.87 -2.06
CA ASP A 311 4.18 16.71 -1.70
C ASP A 311 3.97 15.45 -0.87
N ASN A 312 4.50 14.31 -1.36
CA ASN A 312 4.35 13.01 -0.73
C ASN A 312 4.82 12.90 0.73
N ARG A 313 5.61 13.84 1.25
CA ARG A 313 6.06 13.84 2.64
C ARG A 313 4.91 14.02 3.63
N SER A 314 3.80 14.63 3.20
CA SER A 314 2.57 14.78 4.00
C SER A 314 2.03 13.43 4.45
N TYR A 315 2.21 12.37 3.66
CA TYR A 315 1.71 11.02 3.95
C TYR A 315 2.57 10.18 4.91
N LEU A 316 3.82 10.59 5.17
CA LEU A 316 4.74 9.83 6.03
C LEU A 316 4.19 9.48 7.43
N PRO A 317 3.38 10.32 8.11
CA PRO A 317 2.75 10.00 9.38
C PRO A 317 1.74 8.84 9.32
N HIS A 318 1.22 8.50 8.15
CA HIS A 318 0.13 7.53 7.97
C HIS A 318 0.63 6.12 7.60
N GLY A 319 1.86 6.01 7.09
CA GLY A 319 2.49 4.74 6.70
C GLY A 319 3.48 4.18 7.73
N PRO A 320 4.39 3.27 7.31
CA PRO A 320 5.32 2.58 8.20
C PRO A 320 6.30 3.48 8.97
N LEU A 321 6.49 4.73 8.55
CA LEU A 321 7.30 5.71 9.27
C LEU A 321 6.55 6.25 10.49
N GLY A 322 5.27 6.61 10.36
CA GLY A 322 4.45 7.11 11.47
C GLY A 322 3.72 6.05 12.29
N VAL A 323 3.31 4.95 11.65
CA VAL A 323 2.50 3.87 12.23
C VAL A 323 3.19 2.50 12.05
N PRO A 324 4.40 2.28 12.61
CA PRO A 324 5.22 1.10 12.29
C PRO A 324 4.60 -0.24 12.68
N HIS A 325 3.56 -0.24 13.53
CA HIS A 325 2.86 -1.45 13.96
C HIS A 325 1.73 -1.87 13.00
N GLN A 326 1.45 -1.05 11.99
CA GLN A 326 0.56 -1.37 10.88
C GLN A 326 1.33 -2.16 9.83
N SER A 327 0.66 -3.07 9.14
CA SER A 327 1.21 -3.80 7.99
C SER A 327 1.54 -2.84 6.85
N LEU A 328 2.70 -3.06 6.20
CA LEU A 328 3.16 -2.27 5.05
C LEU A 328 2.12 -2.22 3.91
N ASP A 329 1.48 -3.35 3.65
CA ASP A 329 0.53 -3.57 2.56
C ASP A 329 -0.92 -3.33 2.98
N LYS A 330 -1.13 -2.57 4.07
CA LYS A 330 -2.48 -2.22 4.50
C LYS A 330 -3.10 -1.23 3.52
N TRP A 331 -4.28 -1.59 3.03
CA TRP A 331 -5.20 -0.70 2.35
C TRP A 331 -6.16 -0.04 3.37
N SER A 332 -6.12 1.29 3.48
CA SER A 332 -7.05 2.09 4.30
C SER A 332 -7.17 3.51 3.76
N THR A 333 -7.48 4.52 4.57
CA THR A 333 -7.66 5.90 4.04
C THR A 333 -6.36 6.50 3.53
N LEU A 334 -5.27 6.45 4.31
CA LEU A 334 -4.00 7.13 3.98
C LEU A 334 -2.75 6.24 4.08
N SER A 335 -2.91 4.97 4.46
CA SER A 335 -1.77 4.09 4.74
C SER A 335 -0.96 3.76 3.49
N GLN A 336 -1.66 3.51 2.38
CA GLN A 336 -1.09 3.17 1.09
C GLN A 336 -0.20 4.28 0.53
N TYR A 337 -0.65 5.53 0.64
CA TYR A 337 0.15 6.69 0.29
C TYR A 337 1.40 6.74 1.18
N GLY A 338 1.25 6.62 2.50
CA GLY A 338 2.39 6.63 3.43
C GLY A 338 3.38 5.47 3.25
N SER A 339 2.97 4.38 2.59
CA SER A 339 3.82 3.25 2.24
C SER A 339 4.82 3.54 1.12
N TRP A 340 4.72 4.70 0.45
CA TRP A 340 5.70 5.16 -0.55
C TRP A 340 7.15 5.10 -0.05
N ILE A 341 7.35 5.33 1.26
CA ILE A 341 8.67 5.30 1.90
C ILE A 341 9.37 3.94 1.79
N PHE A 342 8.60 2.85 1.63
CA PHE A 342 9.18 1.53 1.36
C PHE A 342 9.81 1.46 -0.03
N PHE A 343 9.17 2.06 -1.04
CA PHE A 343 9.73 2.13 -2.39
C PHE A 343 10.93 3.06 -2.44
N ARG A 344 10.91 4.20 -1.74
CA ARG A 344 12.11 5.05 -1.55
C ARG A 344 13.26 4.28 -0.90
N PHE A 345 12.97 3.48 0.13
CA PHE A 345 13.98 2.60 0.73
C PHE A 345 14.57 1.62 -0.28
N LEU A 346 13.72 0.97 -1.10
CA LEU A 346 14.19 0.04 -2.12
C LEU A 346 15.07 0.75 -3.16
N THR A 347 14.69 1.93 -3.61
CA THR A 347 15.39 2.65 -4.68
C THR A 347 16.70 3.27 -4.22
N GLU A 348 16.77 3.79 -2.99
CA GLU A 348 18.05 4.19 -2.40
C GLU A 348 18.99 2.99 -2.16
N ARG A 349 18.42 1.83 -1.83
CA ARG A 349 19.20 0.60 -1.60
C ARG A 349 19.70 -0.04 -2.89
N TYR A 350 18.98 0.14 -3.99
CA TYR A 350 19.23 -0.40 -5.33
C TYR A 350 19.12 0.72 -6.39
N PRO A 351 20.09 1.65 -6.43
CA PRO A 351 19.97 2.93 -7.16
C PRO A 351 20.18 2.81 -8.67
N THR A 352 20.31 1.60 -9.23
CA THR A 352 20.42 1.42 -10.68
C THR A 352 19.19 2.01 -11.35
N ALA A 353 19.39 2.99 -12.24
CA ALA A 353 18.33 3.73 -12.91
C ALA A 353 18.46 3.67 -14.44
N SER A 354 17.33 3.80 -15.13
CA SER A 354 17.23 4.02 -16.58
C SER A 354 16.28 5.19 -16.80
N GLY A 355 16.51 6.04 -17.80
CA GLY A 355 15.66 7.22 -18.04
C GLY A 355 15.52 8.15 -16.82
N GLY A 356 16.43 8.05 -15.86
CA GLY A 356 16.38 8.75 -14.58
C GLY A 356 15.29 8.28 -13.61
N LEU A 357 14.75 7.06 -13.76
CA LEU A 357 13.98 6.39 -12.71
C LEU A 357 14.63 5.05 -12.30
N PRO A 358 14.55 4.65 -11.02
CA PRO A 358 15.07 3.37 -10.53
C PRO A 358 14.46 2.14 -11.22
N VAL A 359 15.33 1.22 -11.69
CA VAL A 359 14.95 -0.01 -12.41
C VAL A 359 14.25 -1.03 -11.50
N VAL A 360 14.50 -0.99 -10.20
CA VAL A 360 13.94 -1.97 -9.26
C VAL A 360 12.40 -1.92 -9.22
N ILE A 361 11.79 -0.73 -9.27
CA ILE A 361 10.33 -0.58 -9.24
C ILE A 361 9.71 -1.08 -10.54
N ARG A 362 10.31 -0.74 -11.69
CA ARG A 362 9.92 -1.29 -12.99
C ARG A 362 9.93 -2.82 -13.01
N LYS A 363 11.00 -3.46 -12.49
CA LYS A 363 11.08 -4.93 -12.44
C LYS A 363 9.99 -5.57 -11.58
N ILE A 364 9.56 -4.89 -10.53
CA ILE A 364 8.44 -5.35 -9.69
C ILE A 364 7.15 -5.29 -10.51
N TRP A 365 6.89 -4.17 -11.19
CA TRP A 365 5.73 -4.01 -12.08
C TRP A 365 5.70 -5.00 -13.25
N GLU A 366 6.86 -5.28 -13.87
CA GLU A 366 6.99 -6.31 -14.90
C GLU A 366 6.61 -7.70 -14.38
N ARG A 367 6.88 -8.01 -13.11
CA ARG A 367 6.45 -9.27 -12.50
C ARG A 367 4.97 -9.26 -12.15
N ALA A 368 4.46 -8.12 -11.67
CA ALA A 368 3.05 -7.93 -11.34
C ALA A 368 2.17 -8.18 -12.58
N GLY A 369 2.46 -7.48 -13.68
CA GLY A 369 1.78 -7.69 -14.98
C GLY A 369 2.00 -9.08 -15.61
N ASN A 370 2.82 -9.94 -15.01
CA ASN A 370 2.99 -11.35 -15.38
C ASN A 370 2.37 -12.31 -14.35
N GLY A 371 1.34 -11.86 -13.63
CA GLY A 371 0.48 -12.68 -12.78
C GLY A 371 1.00 -12.93 -11.36
N GLN A 372 1.89 -12.08 -10.84
CA GLN A 372 2.36 -12.15 -9.45
C GLN A 372 1.74 -11.02 -8.64
N TYR A 373 1.03 -11.32 -7.56
CA TYR A 373 0.54 -10.25 -6.67
C TYR A 373 1.70 -9.42 -6.08
N SER A 374 1.40 -8.19 -5.67
CA SER A 374 2.39 -7.17 -5.24
C SER A 374 3.55 -7.69 -4.38
N VAL A 375 3.29 -8.28 -3.21
CA VAL A 375 4.36 -8.76 -2.29
C VAL A 375 5.14 -9.94 -2.88
N GLN A 376 4.52 -10.79 -3.69
CA GLN A 376 5.22 -11.85 -4.42
C GLN A 376 6.16 -11.27 -5.47
N ALA A 377 5.69 -10.29 -6.26
CA ALA A 377 6.49 -9.59 -7.25
C ALA A 377 7.71 -8.88 -6.61
N ILE A 378 7.49 -8.20 -5.46
CA ILE A 378 8.55 -7.59 -4.65
C ILE A 378 9.55 -8.65 -4.21
N ASN A 379 9.10 -9.70 -3.52
CA ASN A 379 9.99 -10.71 -2.96
C ASN A 379 10.80 -11.47 -4.04
N ASN A 380 10.21 -11.73 -5.20
CA ASN A 380 10.89 -12.39 -6.31
C ASN A 380 11.90 -11.47 -7.01
N THR A 381 11.59 -10.17 -7.14
CA THR A 381 12.58 -9.18 -7.62
C THR A 381 13.77 -9.10 -6.66
N LEU A 382 13.51 -9.10 -5.36
CA LEU A 382 14.54 -9.13 -4.33
C LEU A 382 15.41 -10.41 -4.42
N GLY A 383 14.80 -11.54 -4.82
CA GLY A 383 15.50 -12.80 -5.08
C GLY A 383 16.58 -12.67 -6.15
N GLU A 384 16.30 -11.97 -7.26
CA GLU A 384 17.31 -11.67 -8.29
C GLU A 384 18.46 -10.80 -7.76
N LEU A 385 18.17 -9.96 -6.77
CA LEU A 385 19.14 -9.08 -6.11
C LEU A 385 19.88 -9.79 -4.96
N GLY A 386 19.70 -11.11 -4.80
CA GLY A 386 20.37 -11.92 -3.78
C GLY A 386 19.87 -11.70 -2.36
N THR A 387 18.65 -11.20 -2.18
CA THR A 387 18.00 -11.01 -0.88
C THR A 387 16.54 -11.49 -0.93
N ASN A 388 15.78 -11.24 0.13
CA ASN A 388 14.33 -11.45 0.18
C ASN A 388 13.70 -10.50 1.22
N MET A 389 12.37 -10.51 1.31
CA MET A 389 11.63 -9.67 2.27
C MET A 389 12.04 -9.93 3.73
N GLY A 390 12.25 -11.20 4.13
CA GLY A 390 12.66 -11.55 5.49
C GLY A 390 14.01 -10.95 5.92
N VAL A 391 14.92 -10.71 4.97
CA VAL A 391 16.23 -10.07 5.21
C VAL A 391 16.16 -8.55 5.11
N LEU A 392 15.36 -8.04 4.17
CA LEU A 392 15.33 -6.63 3.81
C LEU A 392 14.38 -5.82 4.69
N PHE A 393 13.23 -6.37 5.08
CA PHE A 393 12.23 -5.69 5.90
C PHE A 393 12.76 -5.24 7.27
N PRO A 394 13.60 -6.01 8.01
CA PRO A 394 14.19 -5.52 9.26
C PRO A 394 15.18 -4.36 9.07
N ARG A 395 15.76 -4.22 7.87
CA ARG A 395 16.60 -3.06 7.51
C ARG A 395 15.74 -1.84 7.19
N PHE A 396 14.63 -2.02 6.49
CA PHE A 396 13.63 -0.96 6.30
C PHE A 396 13.16 -0.38 7.63
N VAL A 397 12.79 -1.25 8.57
CA VAL A 397 12.39 -0.85 9.94
C VAL A 397 13.50 -0.08 10.66
N LEU A 398 14.77 -0.45 10.45
CA LEU A 398 15.92 0.27 11.01
C LEU A 398 16.09 1.66 10.39
N TRP A 399 15.94 1.77 9.07
CA TRP A 399 16.00 3.04 8.34
C TRP A 399 14.91 3.99 8.85
N ASN A 400 13.67 3.50 8.98
CA ASN A 400 12.56 4.29 9.52
C ASN A 400 12.79 4.72 10.96
N ARG A 401 13.50 3.91 11.76
CA ARG A 401 13.85 4.27 13.15
C ARG A 401 14.96 5.34 13.23
N MET A 402 15.82 5.45 12.22
CA MET A 402 16.95 6.39 12.17
C MET A 402 17.06 7.06 10.79
N PRO A 403 16.01 7.76 10.33
CA PRO A 403 15.91 8.17 8.94
C PRO A 403 17.03 9.13 8.55
N ALA A 404 17.33 10.12 9.40
CA ALA A 404 18.43 11.08 9.20
C ALA A 404 19.83 10.47 9.05
N GLN A 405 20.00 9.18 9.36
CA GLN A 405 21.26 8.47 9.15
C GLN A 405 21.30 7.70 7.83
N TYR A 406 20.14 7.35 7.26
CA TYR A 406 20.06 6.36 6.20
C TYR A 406 19.41 6.84 4.91
N TYR A 407 18.32 7.62 4.99
CA TYR A 407 17.70 8.19 3.80
C TYR A 407 18.46 9.46 3.38
N ALA A 408 18.58 9.69 2.08
CA ALA A 408 19.19 10.91 1.53
C ALA A 408 18.53 12.18 2.10
N GLU A 409 17.20 12.18 2.20
CA GLU A 409 16.43 13.29 2.77
C GLU A 409 16.01 13.06 4.23
N GLY A 410 16.58 12.06 4.88
CA GLY A 410 16.07 11.56 6.16
C GLY A 410 16.09 12.57 7.31
N SER A 411 16.80 13.70 7.16
CA SER A 411 16.74 14.83 8.10
C SER A 411 15.37 15.52 8.13
N ALA A 412 14.61 15.45 7.04
CA ALA A 412 13.23 15.95 6.97
C ALA A 412 12.22 14.96 7.57
N TYR A 413 12.59 13.68 7.71
CA TYR A 413 11.68 12.62 8.12
C TYR A 413 11.68 12.43 9.64
N ARG A 414 10.49 12.28 10.23
CA ARG A 414 10.37 11.97 11.67
C ARG A 414 10.74 10.50 11.91
N PRO A 415 11.62 10.20 12.88
CA PRO A 415 11.92 8.81 13.22
C PRO A 415 10.68 8.04 13.69
N ALA A 416 10.56 6.78 13.27
CA ALA A 416 9.47 5.92 13.67
C ALA A 416 9.33 5.85 15.21
N PRO A 417 8.08 5.97 15.73
CA PRO A 417 7.85 6.17 17.14
C PRO A 417 8.19 4.93 17.98
N LEU A 418 8.58 5.19 19.22
CA LEU A 418 8.67 4.14 20.23
C LEU A 418 7.28 3.73 20.67
N ARG A 419 7.01 2.42 20.75
CA ARG A 419 5.80 1.92 21.41
C ARG A 419 5.83 2.22 22.91
N ALA A 420 7.00 2.08 23.53
CA ALA A 420 7.21 2.34 24.95
C ALA A 420 8.70 2.52 25.30
N SER A 421 8.95 3.20 26.42
CA SER A 421 10.28 3.38 27.02
C SER A 421 10.24 3.02 28.50
N TYR A 422 11.19 2.21 28.97
CA TYR A 422 11.23 1.70 30.34
C TYR A 422 12.55 2.03 31.03
N GLY A 423 12.47 2.68 32.20
CA GLY A 423 13.61 2.84 33.08
C GLY A 423 13.87 1.57 33.89
N LEU A 424 15.08 1.04 33.84
CA LEU A 424 15.52 -0.06 34.70
C LEU A 424 16.41 0.50 35.80
N SER A 425 16.32 0.01 37.03
CA SER A 425 17.17 0.44 38.16
C SER A 425 17.78 -0.77 38.86
N ALA A 426 18.69 -0.57 39.82
CA ALA A 426 19.21 -1.68 40.62
C ALA A 426 18.11 -2.38 41.45
N ALA A 427 17.09 -1.63 41.89
CA ALA A 427 15.94 -2.15 42.65
C ALA A 427 14.88 -2.81 41.75
N ALA A 428 14.75 -2.35 40.51
CA ALA A 428 13.85 -2.92 39.50
C ALA A 428 14.65 -3.23 38.21
N PRO A 429 15.50 -4.27 38.22
CA PRO A 429 16.42 -4.53 37.11
C PRO A 429 15.75 -5.25 35.94
N GLY A 430 14.50 -5.71 36.07
CA GLY A 430 13.83 -6.53 35.07
C GLY A 430 12.55 -5.91 34.52
N LYS A 431 12.20 -6.26 33.28
CA LYS A 431 10.92 -5.93 32.66
C LYS A 431 10.52 -7.04 31.68
N THR A 432 9.25 -7.42 31.72
CA THR A 432 8.60 -8.26 30.71
C THR A 432 7.60 -7.39 29.94
N VAL A 433 7.62 -7.49 28.62
CA VAL A 433 6.71 -6.78 27.71
C VAL A 433 6.12 -7.79 26.76
N GLY A 434 4.79 -7.96 26.80
CA GLY A 434 4.04 -8.71 25.80
C GLY A 434 3.38 -7.76 24.80
N PHE A 435 3.25 -8.18 23.55
CA PHE A 435 2.60 -7.43 22.48
C PHE A 435 2.22 -8.35 21.32
N THR A 436 1.31 -7.92 20.48
CA THR A 436 1.05 -8.53 19.17
C THR A 436 1.80 -7.81 18.05
N LEU A 437 2.06 -8.47 16.93
CA LEU A 437 2.49 -7.82 15.69
C LEU A 437 1.70 -8.42 14.53
N ASP A 438 1.37 -7.56 13.58
CA ASP A 438 0.80 -7.97 12.30
C ASP A 438 1.93 -8.35 11.33
N HIS A 439 1.62 -9.03 10.24
CA HIS A 439 2.59 -9.22 9.16
C HIS A 439 3.11 -7.87 8.63
N LEU A 440 4.30 -7.87 8.03
CA LEU A 440 4.99 -6.66 7.52
C LEU A 440 4.90 -5.45 8.47
N SER A 441 5.15 -5.65 9.76
CA SER A 441 5.06 -4.61 10.79
C SER A 441 6.17 -4.71 11.83
N ALA A 442 6.28 -3.69 12.68
CA ALA A 442 7.28 -3.58 13.74
C ALA A 442 6.79 -2.86 15.00
N LYS A 443 7.43 -3.17 16.13
CA LYS A 443 7.30 -2.41 17.38
C LYS A 443 8.66 -2.09 17.95
N HIS A 444 8.83 -0.84 18.37
CA HIS A 444 10.09 -0.35 18.94
C HIS A 444 9.96 -0.16 20.46
N LEU A 445 10.82 -0.81 21.24
CA LEU A 445 10.88 -0.66 22.69
C LEU A 445 12.23 -0.08 23.11
N ARG A 446 12.23 0.86 24.05
CA ARG A 446 13.45 1.44 24.62
C ARG A 446 13.61 1.06 26.09
N PHE A 447 14.85 0.77 26.50
CA PHE A 447 15.26 0.51 27.86
C PHE A 447 16.35 1.50 28.27
N VAL A 448 16.12 2.24 29.36
CA VAL A 448 16.99 3.32 29.82
C VAL A 448 17.60 2.93 31.17
N PRO A 449 18.93 2.98 31.32
CA PRO A 449 19.56 2.69 32.60
C PRO A 449 19.33 3.83 33.59
N LYS A 450 18.77 3.49 34.76
CA LYS A 450 18.64 4.34 35.96
C LYS A 450 19.57 3.86 37.08
N MET A 451 20.73 3.33 36.70
CA MET A 451 21.75 2.79 37.61
C MET A 451 23.16 3.23 37.18
N THR A 452 24.08 3.29 38.13
CA THR A 452 25.50 3.62 37.92
C THR A 452 26.35 2.34 37.87
N GLY A 453 27.58 2.47 37.35
CA GLY A 453 28.52 1.36 37.22
C GLY A 453 28.36 0.52 35.95
N ALA A 454 29.12 -0.57 35.88
CA ALA A 454 29.13 -1.48 34.75
C ALA A 454 28.00 -2.51 34.88
N TRP A 455 27.04 -2.43 33.97
CA TRP A 455 25.93 -3.38 33.86
C TRP A 455 25.86 -3.92 32.43
N LYS A 456 25.17 -5.04 32.28
CA LYS A 456 24.79 -5.61 30.98
C LYS A 456 23.28 -5.81 30.95
N LEU A 457 22.66 -5.58 29.80
CA LEU A 457 21.25 -5.88 29.59
C LEU A 457 21.16 -7.24 28.92
N ARG A 458 20.66 -8.24 29.66
CA ARG A 458 20.28 -9.54 29.09
C ARG A 458 18.86 -9.44 28.56
N MET A 459 18.65 -9.66 27.28
CA MET A 459 17.36 -9.60 26.60
C MET A 459 17.04 -10.96 25.99
N ARG A 460 15.92 -11.55 26.42
CA ARG A 460 15.32 -12.75 25.84
C ARG A 460 14.15 -12.32 24.97
N LEU A 461 14.07 -12.85 23.77
CA LEU A 461 13.01 -12.57 22.81
C LEU A 461 12.24 -13.86 22.55
N ASN A 462 10.93 -13.73 22.41
CA ASN A 462 10.01 -14.74 21.90
C ASN A 462 9.17 -14.05 20.82
N LEU A 463 9.64 -14.13 19.57
CA LEU A 463 9.01 -13.50 18.41
C LEU A 463 8.40 -14.57 17.51
N ASN A 464 7.82 -14.14 16.39
CA ASN A 464 7.40 -15.08 15.33
C ASN A 464 8.55 -16.01 14.94
N SER A 465 8.21 -17.22 14.50
CA SER A 465 9.20 -18.15 13.96
C SER A 465 9.93 -17.52 12.77
N SER A 466 11.14 -18.01 12.47
CA SER A 466 11.87 -17.57 11.27
C SER A 466 11.08 -17.80 9.98
N ALA A 467 10.25 -18.84 9.92
CA ALA A 467 9.35 -19.11 8.79
C ALA A 467 8.18 -18.10 8.70
N ALA A 468 7.80 -17.50 9.82
CA ALA A 468 6.82 -16.42 9.93
C ALA A 468 7.48 -15.02 9.97
N GLY A 469 8.71 -14.90 9.44
CA GLY A 469 9.40 -13.63 9.29
C GLY A 469 9.83 -12.95 10.59
N GLY A 470 9.84 -13.66 11.73
CA GLY A 470 10.24 -13.06 13.00
C GLY A 470 11.72 -12.69 13.02
N SER A 471 12.01 -11.46 13.40
CA SER A 471 13.37 -10.91 13.44
C SER A 471 13.47 -9.75 14.42
N ALA A 472 14.70 -9.39 14.81
CA ALA A 472 14.93 -8.24 15.66
C ALA A 472 16.26 -7.54 15.38
N MET A 473 16.22 -6.21 15.46
CA MET A 473 17.38 -5.34 15.47
C MET A 473 17.48 -4.68 16.84
N VAL A 474 18.67 -4.68 17.44
CA VAL A 474 18.95 -3.94 18.67
C VAL A 474 19.91 -2.81 18.40
N THR A 475 19.61 -1.64 18.95
CA THR A 475 20.45 -0.46 18.85
C THR A 475 20.78 0.02 20.25
N TYR A 476 22.04 0.21 20.60
CA TYR A 476 22.41 0.84 21.86
C TYR A 476 23.21 2.12 21.62
N LYS A 477 22.97 3.13 22.46
CA LYS A 477 23.64 4.43 22.39
C LYS A 477 24.63 4.56 23.54
N PRO A 478 25.94 4.38 23.30
CA PRO A 478 26.94 4.76 24.29
C PRO A 478 26.95 6.28 24.46
N LYS A 479 27.21 6.74 25.69
CA LYS A 479 27.34 8.17 26.00
C LYS A 479 28.43 8.82 25.14
N GLY A 480 28.07 9.92 24.48
CA GLY A 480 28.99 10.69 23.64
C GLY A 480 29.47 9.98 22.37
N LYS A 481 28.84 8.87 21.94
CA LYS A 481 29.20 8.14 20.71
C LYS A 481 27.99 7.90 19.81
N ALA A 482 28.20 7.58 18.54
CA ALA A 482 27.12 7.16 17.64
C ALA A 482 26.40 5.89 18.15
N PRO A 483 25.10 5.71 17.87
CA PRO A 483 24.40 4.46 18.15
C PRO A 483 25.07 3.27 17.44
N VAL A 484 25.02 2.10 18.07
CA VAL A 484 25.55 0.85 17.52
C VAL A 484 24.39 -0.11 17.31
N VAL A 485 24.22 -0.57 16.06
CA VAL A 485 23.17 -1.51 15.65
C VAL A 485 23.72 -2.93 15.61
N LYS A 486 22.91 -3.91 16.04
CA LYS A 486 23.19 -5.34 15.91
C LYS A 486 21.91 -6.08 15.53
N ALA A 487 22.00 -6.97 14.55
CA ALA A 487 20.97 -7.97 14.32
C ALA A 487 21.00 -9.01 15.46
N VAL A 488 19.84 -9.41 15.95
CA VAL A 488 19.72 -10.48 16.94
C VAL A 488 19.61 -11.81 16.21
N LYS A 489 20.50 -12.76 16.55
CA LYS A 489 20.36 -14.14 16.07
C LYS A 489 19.21 -14.80 16.82
N LEU A 490 18.16 -15.15 16.10
CA LEU A 490 17.04 -15.95 16.60
C LEU A 490 17.24 -17.42 16.23
N TYR A 491 16.67 -18.31 17.04
CA TYR A 491 16.45 -19.71 16.68
C TYR A 491 15.27 -19.82 15.71
N SER A 492 15.08 -21.00 15.12
CA SER A 492 14.04 -21.22 14.10
C SER A 492 12.62 -20.96 14.61
N ASP A 493 12.39 -21.17 15.91
CA ASP A 493 11.13 -20.94 16.62
C ASP A 493 10.88 -19.46 16.98
N GLY A 494 11.81 -18.55 16.66
CA GLY A 494 11.69 -17.12 16.95
C GLY A 494 12.26 -16.71 18.31
N ASN A 495 12.76 -17.66 19.11
CA ASN A 495 13.38 -17.35 20.39
C ASN A 495 14.79 -16.76 20.19
N GLY A 496 15.17 -15.81 21.03
CA GLY A 496 16.47 -15.13 20.94
C GLY A 496 17.05 -14.77 22.30
N LEU A 497 18.37 -14.65 22.36
CA LEU A 497 19.09 -14.12 23.51
C LEU A 497 20.21 -13.19 23.05
N VAL A 498 20.20 -11.96 23.56
CA VAL A 498 21.29 -11.00 23.35
C VAL A 498 21.70 -10.35 24.67
N VAL A 499 22.99 -10.06 24.80
CA VAL A 499 23.56 -9.34 25.94
C VAL A 499 24.23 -8.09 25.43
N LEU A 500 23.80 -6.94 25.94
CA LEU A 500 24.23 -5.62 25.46
C LEU A 500 24.88 -4.82 26.59
N PRO A 501 25.81 -3.89 26.26
CA PRO A 501 26.28 -2.91 27.24
C PRO A 501 25.11 -2.14 27.89
N PHE A 502 25.21 -1.87 29.18
CA PHE A 502 24.20 -1.12 29.94
C PHE A 502 24.80 -0.39 31.14
N GLY A 503 23.98 0.35 31.89
CA GLY A 503 24.42 1.09 33.08
C GLY A 503 25.03 2.45 32.75
N GLY A 504 26.00 2.90 33.55
CA GLY A 504 26.40 4.32 33.59
C GLY A 504 26.98 4.92 32.30
N ARG A 505 27.42 4.08 31.35
CA ARG A 505 28.06 4.48 30.07
C ARG A 505 27.14 4.38 28.85
N VAL A 506 25.88 4.02 29.03
CA VAL A 506 24.90 3.83 27.96
C VAL A 506 23.71 4.74 28.22
N ASP A 507 23.23 5.46 27.21
CA ASP A 507 22.06 6.33 27.33
C ASP A 507 20.77 5.52 27.20
N TRP A 508 20.73 4.57 26.27
CA TRP A 508 19.59 3.68 26.05
C TRP A 508 19.97 2.46 25.22
N VAL A 509 19.13 1.44 25.32
CA VAL A 509 19.09 0.27 24.44
C VAL A 509 17.70 0.18 23.85
N GLU A 510 17.59 0.09 22.54
CA GLU A 510 16.36 -0.13 21.79
C GLU A 510 16.35 -1.52 21.16
N VAL A 511 15.15 -2.07 21.02
CA VAL A 511 14.87 -3.25 20.21
C VAL A 511 13.71 -2.94 19.29
N ALA A 512 13.92 -3.17 17.99
CA ALA A 512 12.86 -3.27 17.00
C ALA A 512 12.51 -4.74 16.84
N ALA A 513 11.33 -5.13 17.33
CA ALA A 513 10.75 -6.44 17.03
C ALA A 513 10.00 -6.33 15.71
N VAL A 514 10.22 -7.28 14.80
CA VAL A 514 9.76 -7.21 13.43
C VAL A 514 9.08 -8.51 13.03
N SER A 515 7.94 -8.37 12.37
CA SER A 515 7.28 -9.44 11.64
C SER A 515 7.43 -9.14 10.15
N GLY A 516 8.35 -9.83 9.48
CA GLY A 516 8.56 -9.73 8.03
C GLY A 516 7.80 -10.81 7.26
N SER A 517 6.68 -11.31 7.80
CA SER A 517 5.92 -12.37 7.15
C SER A 517 5.30 -11.87 5.84
N ILE A 518 5.36 -12.72 4.82
CA ILE A 518 4.74 -12.53 3.51
C ILE A 518 3.83 -13.72 3.17
N ARG A 519 3.30 -14.38 4.21
CA ARG A 519 2.49 -15.59 4.07
C ARG A 519 1.01 -15.21 4.06
N TYR A 520 0.38 -15.44 2.92
CA TYR A 520 -1.04 -15.19 2.71
C TYR A 520 -1.74 -16.51 2.34
N ALA A 521 -3.02 -16.62 2.67
CA ALA A 521 -3.91 -17.67 2.18
C ALA A 521 -5.11 -17.05 1.47
N GLY A 522 -5.75 -17.80 0.58
CA GLY A 522 -6.95 -17.32 -0.10
C GLY A 522 -6.72 -16.22 -1.14
N CYS A 523 -5.49 -16.03 -1.64
CA CYS A 523 -5.27 -15.17 -2.81
C CYS A 523 -6.17 -15.64 -3.98
N GLY A 524 -6.95 -14.72 -4.55
CA GLY A 524 -7.91 -15.03 -5.62
C GLY A 524 -9.18 -15.76 -5.16
N SER A 525 -9.43 -15.85 -3.85
CA SER A 525 -10.69 -16.36 -3.28
C SER A 525 -11.85 -15.37 -3.54
N PRO A 526 -13.09 -15.86 -3.76
CA PRO A 526 -14.27 -14.98 -3.82
C PRO A 526 -14.62 -14.36 -2.45
N ALA A 527 -14.21 -14.98 -1.35
CA ALA A 527 -14.19 -14.32 -0.04
C ALA A 527 -12.89 -13.51 0.03
N ARG A 528 -12.98 -12.24 -0.41
CA ARG A 528 -11.87 -11.29 -0.55
C ARG A 528 -11.64 -10.52 0.76
N ASP A 529 -10.39 -10.22 1.07
CA ASP A 529 -10.00 -9.23 2.08
C ASP A 529 -9.29 -8.07 1.37
N TYR A 530 -10.02 -7.00 1.05
CA TYR A 530 -9.48 -5.84 0.35
C TYR A 530 -8.49 -5.02 1.18
N THR A 531 -8.23 -5.39 2.44
CA THR A 531 -7.34 -4.63 3.31
C THR A 531 -5.86 -5.00 3.15
N ALA A 532 -5.53 -6.03 2.38
CA ALA A 532 -4.17 -6.53 2.21
C ALA A 532 -3.89 -7.05 0.78
N THR A 533 -2.63 -7.39 0.55
CA THR A 533 -2.12 -8.02 -0.68
C THR A 533 -2.98 -9.20 -1.17
N CYS A 534 -3.10 -9.33 -2.49
CA CYS A 534 -3.80 -10.39 -3.24
C CYS A 534 -5.27 -10.59 -2.85
N GLN A 535 -5.86 -9.62 -2.16
CA GLN A 535 -7.16 -9.73 -1.48
C GLN A 535 -7.22 -10.96 -0.55
N GLY A 536 -6.07 -11.40 -0.05
CA GLY A 536 -5.93 -12.63 0.72
C GLY A 536 -5.80 -12.37 2.22
N TYR A 537 -5.84 -13.45 2.99
CA TYR A 537 -5.73 -13.41 4.45
C TYR A 537 -4.29 -13.58 4.91
N PRO A 538 -3.70 -12.59 5.60
CA PRO A 538 -2.37 -12.73 6.18
C PRO A 538 -2.37 -13.78 7.30
N LEU A 539 -1.45 -14.74 7.25
CA LEU A 539 -1.42 -15.88 8.19
C LEU A 539 -0.79 -15.58 9.55
N ASP A 540 -0.12 -14.43 9.67
CA ASP A 540 0.72 -14.08 10.83
C ASP A 540 0.30 -12.76 11.50
N ASN A 541 -0.98 -12.40 11.39
CA ASN A 541 -1.55 -11.25 12.07
C ASN A 541 -1.84 -11.50 13.55
N GLY A 542 -1.70 -10.46 14.37
CA GLY A 542 -2.06 -10.51 15.79
C GLY A 542 -1.28 -11.53 16.63
N VAL A 543 -0.16 -12.07 16.15
CA VAL A 543 0.56 -13.15 16.86
C VAL A 543 1.18 -12.61 18.15
N ASN A 544 0.92 -13.30 19.27
CA ASN A 544 1.47 -12.94 20.57
C ASN A 544 2.99 -13.12 20.62
N GLN A 545 3.69 -12.04 20.97
CA GLN A 545 5.14 -11.99 21.10
C GLN A 545 5.53 -11.36 22.44
N GLY A 546 6.80 -11.54 22.83
CA GLY A 546 7.27 -11.04 24.11
C GLY A 546 8.76 -10.81 24.19
N ILE A 547 9.14 -9.81 24.98
CA ILE A 547 10.52 -9.46 25.29
C ILE A 547 10.69 -9.40 26.80
N VAL A 548 11.66 -10.16 27.32
CA VAL A 548 12.05 -10.17 28.73
C VAL A 548 13.45 -9.62 28.85
N VAL A 549 13.62 -8.51 29.57
CA VAL A 549 14.92 -7.92 29.87
C VAL A 549 15.27 -8.02 31.34
N ARG A 550 16.57 -8.18 31.63
CA ARG A 550 17.14 -8.08 32.97
C ARG A 550 18.51 -7.44 32.92
N ALA A 551 18.69 -6.33 33.64
CA ALA A 551 19.98 -5.74 33.92
C ALA A 551 20.73 -6.61 34.94
N VAL A 552 21.97 -6.98 34.61
CA VAL A 552 22.86 -7.77 35.47
C VAL A 552 24.17 -7.02 35.67
N ARG A 553 24.79 -7.15 36.85
CA ARG A 553 26.12 -6.57 37.09
C ARG A 553 27.13 -7.17 36.11
N GLY A 554 27.93 -6.28 35.52
CA GLY A 554 28.78 -6.54 34.36
C GLY A 554 30.07 -7.26 34.65
#